data_AF-A0A7D9K6U8-F1
#
_entry.id   AF-A0A7D9K6U8-F1
#
_cell.length_a   1.000
_cell.length_b   1.000
_cell.length_c   1.000
_cell.angle_alpha   90.00
_cell.angle_beta   90.00
_cell.angle_gamma   90.00
#
_symmetry.space_group_name_H-M   'P 1'
#
loop_
_entity.id
_entity.type
_entity.pdbx_description
1 polymer ?
#
loop_
_entity_poly.entity_id
_entity_poly.type
_entity_poly.pdbx_seq_one_letter_code
_entity_poly.pdbx_strand_id
1 'polypeptide(L)'
;MAFNLNIANCNLHLLLCILLAGDIATNPGPVQSRRMPDNNCLEVRLYLNARNVKSFVSTDNIPARKVCKITLIQDLVYGCNYEVICICETWLNNTIIDSELLPGFNIFRQDRI
;
A
#
# COMPACT_ATOMS: atom_id res chain seq x y z
N MET A 1 8.86 19.93 7.70
CA MET A 1 9.66 18.89 7.02
C MET A 1 8.82 18.35 5.88
N ALA A 2 9.23 18.63 4.64
CA ALA A 2 8.51 18.25 3.44
C ALA A 2 8.81 16.78 3.10
N PHE A 3 7.77 15.96 2.96
CA PHE A 3 7.89 14.64 2.36
C PHE A 3 7.74 14.77 0.85
N ASN A 4 8.85 14.56 0.14
CA ASN A 4 8.86 14.46 -1.32
C ASN A 4 8.13 13.19 -1.73
N LEU A 5 6.99 13.34 -2.41
CA LEU A 5 6.35 12.25 -3.13
C LEU A 5 7.25 11.91 -4.32
N ASN A 6 8.14 10.94 -4.16
CA ASN A 6 9.02 10.49 -5.23
C ASN A 6 8.20 9.60 -6.18
N ILE A 7 7.41 10.23 -7.05
CA ILE A 7 6.78 9.57 -8.19
C ILE A 7 7.91 9.26 -9.18
N ALA A 8 8.62 8.16 -8.92
CA ALA A 8 9.64 7.67 -9.83
C ALA A 8 8.95 7.34 -11.16
N ASN A 9 9.31 8.09 -12.20
CA ASN A 9 9.05 7.81 -13.62
C ASN A 9 7.68 8.23 -14.23
N CYS A 10 7.08 9.34 -13.78
CA CYS A 10 5.95 9.95 -14.50
C CYS A 10 6.41 11.07 -15.45
N ASN A 11 5.98 10.98 -16.71
CA ASN A 11 6.22 11.98 -17.75
C ASN A 11 5.71 13.36 -17.29
N LEU A 12 6.50 14.42 -17.48
CA LEU A 12 6.21 15.78 -16.99
C LEU A 12 4.81 16.27 -17.41
N HIS A 13 4.35 15.81 -18.57
CA HIS A 13 3.04 16.14 -19.13
C HIS A 13 1.88 15.51 -18.36
N LEU A 14 2.08 14.31 -17.79
CA LEU A 14 1.07 13.60 -16.99
C LEU A 14 0.88 14.29 -15.62
N LEU A 15 1.98 14.76 -15.03
CA LEU A 15 1.96 15.51 -13.76
C LEU A 15 1.20 16.84 -13.92
N LEU A 16 1.38 17.52 -15.05
CA LEU A 16 0.67 18.77 -15.36
C LEU A 16 -0.83 18.54 -15.56
N CYS A 17 -1.23 17.48 -16.28
CA CYS A 17 -2.65 17.15 -16.45
C CYS A 17 -3.33 16.80 -15.11
N ILE A 18 -2.63 16.10 -14.22
CA ILE A 18 -3.11 15.76 -12.87
C ILE A 18 -3.30 17.02 -12.02
N LEU A 19 -2.37 17.98 -12.07
CA LEU A 19 -2.46 19.23 -11.34
C LEU A 19 -3.57 20.16 -11.87
N LEU A 20 -3.78 20.19 -13.19
CA LEU A 20 -4.80 21.02 -13.83
C LEU A 20 -6.22 20.48 -13.67
N ALA A 21 -6.39 19.16 -13.48
CA ALA A 21 -7.69 18.54 -13.30
C ALA A 21 -8.40 19.00 -12.00
N GLY A 22 -7.67 19.56 -11.03
CA GLY A 22 -8.23 20.05 -9.76
C GLY A 22 -8.82 18.96 -8.85
N ASP A 23 -8.79 17.71 -9.30
CA ASP A 23 -9.43 16.54 -8.68
C ASP A 23 -8.50 15.82 -7.69
N ILE A 24 -7.24 16.28 -7.57
CA ILE A 24 -6.26 15.77 -6.64
C ILE A 24 -5.77 16.95 -5.79
N ALA A 25 -5.99 16.85 -4.47
CA ALA A 25 -5.47 17.83 -3.52
C ALA A 25 -3.95 17.98 -3.69
N THR A 26 -3.43 19.21 -3.64
CA THR A 26 -2.00 19.54 -3.85
C THR A 26 -1.04 18.82 -2.89
N ASN A 27 -1.55 18.23 -1.83
CA ASN A 27 -0.82 17.36 -0.92
C ASN A 27 -1.72 16.19 -0.51
N PRO A 28 -1.82 15.13 -1.33
CA PRO A 28 -2.59 13.93 -0.99
C PRO A 28 -1.76 13.11 0.00
N GLY A 29 -1.64 13.63 1.21
CA GLY A 29 -1.07 12.98 2.37
C GLY A 29 -2.08 13.04 3.52
N PRO A 30 -1.89 12.24 4.57
CA PRO A 30 -2.77 12.28 5.74
C PRO A 30 -2.86 13.73 6.24
N VAL A 31 -4.09 14.25 6.30
CA VAL A 31 -4.34 15.56 6.90
C VAL A 31 -3.78 15.47 8.32
N GLN A 32 -2.82 16.32 8.67
CA GLN A 32 -2.43 16.50 10.07
C GLN A 32 -3.61 17.13 10.79
N SER A 33 -4.60 16.31 11.13
CA SER A 33 -5.73 16.71 11.92
C SER A 33 -5.23 16.91 13.34
N ARG A 34 -4.72 18.12 13.63
CA ARG A 34 -4.81 18.68 14.98
C ARG A 34 -6.26 19.08 15.28
N ARG A 35 -7.22 18.20 15.01
CA ARG A 35 -8.58 18.32 15.50
C ARG A 35 -8.86 17.13 16.39
N MET A 36 -9.48 17.45 17.50
CA MET A 36 -9.72 16.63 18.69
C MET A 36 -10.13 15.18 18.38
N PRO A 37 -9.84 14.24 19.29
CA PRO A 37 -10.18 12.85 19.08
C PRO A 37 -11.70 12.70 19.15
N ASP A 38 -12.35 12.71 18.00
CA ASP A 38 -13.57 11.93 17.86
C ASP A 38 -13.11 10.47 17.91
N ASN A 39 -13.47 9.77 18.99
CA ASN A 39 -13.03 8.41 19.34
C ASN A 39 -13.43 7.31 18.32
N ASN A 40 -13.80 7.69 17.09
CA ASN A 40 -14.32 6.83 16.04
C ASN A 40 -13.62 7.04 14.67
N CYS A 41 -12.53 7.79 14.61
CA CYS A 41 -11.81 8.01 13.34
C CYS A 41 -10.72 6.96 13.14
N LEU A 42 -10.84 6.13 12.10
CA LEU A 42 -9.79 5.20 11.66
C LEU A 42 -8.58 6.01 11.18
N GLU A 43 -7.56 6.15 12.02
CA GLU A 43 -6.49 7.15 11.90
C GLU A 43 -5.30 6.61 11.07
N VAL A 44 -5.08 5.30 11.07
CA VAL A 44 -3.88 4.69 10.45
C VAL A 44 -4.25 3.68 9.38
N ARG A 45 -4.08 4.06 8.11
CA ARG A 45 -4.42 3.24 6.93
C ARG A 45 -3.22 3.02 6.02
N LEU A 46 -3.06 1.80 5.52
CA LEU A 46 -2.08 1.47 4.49
C LEU A 46 -2.80 1.19 3.18
N TYR A 47 -2.41 1.89 2.10
CA TYR A 47 -2.82 1.57 0.74
C TYR A 47 -1.61 1.16 -0.08
N LEU A 48 -1.62 -0.05 -0.63
CA LEU A 48 -0.52 -0.61 -1.40
C LEU A 48 -1.01 -1.23 -2.71
N ASN A 49 -0.39 -0.85 -3.82
CA ASN A 49 -0.49 -1.60 -5.06
C ASN A 49 0.66 -2.62 -5.12
N ALA A 50 0.35 -3.91 -4.97
CA ALA A 50 1.37 -4.95 -4.83
C ALA A 50 1.97 -5.41 -6.16
N ARG A 51 1.25 -5.22 -7.29
CA ARG A 51 1.61 -5.73 -8.63
C ARG A 51 2.10 -7.18 -8.54
N ASN A 52 1.21 -8.07 -8.09
CA ASN A 52 1.43 -9.48 -7.71
C ASN A 52 2.13 -9.67 -6.34
N VAL A 53 1.35 -10.08 -5.35
CA VAL A 53 1.77 -10.27 -3.94
C VAL A 53 2.73 -11.45 -3.74
N LYS A 54 2.69 -12.48 -4.60
CA LYS A 54 3.55 -13.67 -4.49
C LYS A 54 4.79 -13.59 -5.39
N SER A 55 5.01 -12.46 -6.06
CA SER A 55 6.22 -12.24 -6.85
C SER A 55 7.46 -12.12 -5.96
N PHE A 56 8.62 -12.49 -6.52
CA PHE A 56 9.91 -12.40 -5.86
C PHE A 56 10.66 -11.16 -6.31
N VAL A 57 11.28 -10.46 -5.37
CA VAL A 57 12.05 -9.23 -5.60
C VAL A 57 13.48 -9.44 -5.10
N SER A 58 14.45 -8.88 -5.81
CA SER A 58 15.84 -8.83 -5.35
C SER A 58 15.96 -7.73 -4.30
N THR A 59 16.41 -8.05 -3.10
CA THR A 59 16.61 -7.04 -2.04
C THR A 59 17.94 -6.32 -2.18
N ASP A 60 18.92 -6.97 -2.80
CA ASP A 60 20.29 -6.48 -2.96
C ASP A 60 20.74 -6.60 -4.42
N ASN A 61 21.90 -6.01 -4.74
CA ASN A 61 22.62 -6.24 -6.01
C ASN A 61 23.16 -7.69 -6.14
N ILE A 62 22.79 -8.58 -5.23
CA ILE A 62 23.15 -10.00 -5.22
C ILE A 62 21.96 -10.78 -5.80
N PRO A 63 22.03 -11.23 -7.08
CA PRO A 63 20.89 -11.82 -7.78
C PRO A 63 20.37 -13.13 -7.17
N ALA A 64 21.15 -13.77 -6.30
CA ALA A 64 20.78 -14.99 -5.59
C ALA A 64 19.81 -14.77 -4.43
N ARG A 65 19.74 -13.54 -3.88
CA ARG A 65 18.89 -13.25 -2.72
C ARG A 65 17.57 -12.63 -3.16
N LYS A 66 16.59 -13.49 -3.39
CA LYS A 66 15.22 -13.08 -3.70
C LYS A 66 14.32 -13.29 -2.49
N VAL A 67 13.49 -12.31 -2.19
CA VAL A 67 12.48 -12.37 -1.12
C VAL A 67 11.10 -12.28 -1.76
N CYS A 68 10.15 -13.05 -1.25
CA CYS A 68 8.76 -12.96 -1.69
C CYS A 68 8.13 -11.68 -1.15
N LYS A 69 7.40 -10.94 -1.98
CA LYS A 69 6.78 -9.68 -1.56
C LYS A 69 5.84 -9.85 -0.37
N ILE A 70 5.15 -10.99 -0.25
CA ILE A 70 4.25 -11.23 0.90
C ILE A 70 4.98 -11.11 2.23
N THR A 71 6.21 -11.60 2.34
CA THR A 71 7.03 -11.49 3.56
C THR A 71 7.34 -10.03 3.87
N LEU A 72 7.70 -9.24 2.85
CA LEU A 72 7.99 -7.81 3.02
C LEU A 72 6.73 -7.02 3.42
N ILE A 73 5.58 -7.39 2.87
CA ILE A 73 4.28 -6.78 3.22
C ILE A 73 3.91 -7.14 4.66
N GLN A 74 4.10 -8.38 5.07
CA GLN A 74 3.90 -8.84 6.45
C GLN A 74 4.79 -8.07 7.42
N ASP A 75 6.09 -7.95 7.13
CA ASP A 75 7.02 -7.19 7.97
C ASP A 75 6.60 -5.72 8.10
N LEU A 76 6.16 -5.10 7.01
CA LEU A 76 5.64 -3.73 7.00
C LEU A 76 4.36 -3.58 7.83
N VAL A 77 3.42 -4.51 7.65
CA VAL A 77 2.12 -4.50 8.32
C VAL A 77 2.26 -4.80 9.81
N TYR A 78 3.12 -5.72 10.21
CA TYR A 78 3.32 -6.06 11.61
C TYR A 78 4.24 -5.09 12.34
N GLY A 79 5.15 -4.42 11.62
CA GLY A 79 5.99 -3.36 12.18
C GLY A 79 5.25 -2.05 12.43
N CYS A 80 4.03 -1.90 11.89
CA CYS A 80 3.24 -0.68 11.99
C CYS A 80 1.82 -1.02 12.47
N ASN A 81 1.27 -0.27 13.42
CA ASN A 81 -0.07 -0.53 13.95
C ASN A 81 -1.17 0.01 13.01
N TYR A 82 -1.31 -0.54 11.80
CA TYR A 82 -2.37 -0.18 10.86
C TYR A 82 -3.71 -0.78 11.27
N GLU A 83 -4.77 0.03 11.26
CA GLU A 83 -6.13 -0.42 11.56
C GLU A 83 -6.83 -0.94 10.30
N VAL A 84 -6.54 -0.34 9.14
CA VAL A 84 -7.09 -0.73 7.85
C VAL A 84 -5.99 -0.83 6.81
N ILE A 85 -6.00 -1.92 6.06
CA ILE A 85 -5.02 -2.18 5.00
C ILE A 85 -5.79 -2.49 3.72
N CYS A 86 -5.44 -1.79 2.64
CA CYS A 86 -5.98 -2.00 1.31
C CYS A 86 -4.84 -2.40 0.38
N ILE A 87 -4.91 -3.62 -0.17
CA ILE A 87 -3.93 -4.12 -1.13
C ILE A 87 -4.62 -4.34 -2.47
N CYS A 88 -4.17 -3.63 -3.50
CA CYS A 88 -4.66 -3.75 -4.86
C CYS A 88 -3.67 -4.50 -5.75
N GLU A 89 -4.16 -5.00 -6.90
CA GLU A 89 -3.38 -5.80 -7.85
C GLU A 89 -2.63 -6.94 -7.14
N THR A 90 -3.38 -7.75 -6.39
CA THR A 90 -2.82 -8.87 -5.66
C THR A 90 -2.47 -10.04 -6.59
N TRP A 91 -3.22 -10.20 -7.69
CA TRP A 91 -3.10 -11.29 -8.68
C TRP A 91 -3.04 -12.67 -8.02
N LEU A 92 -3.79 -12.85 -6.93
CA LEU A 92 -3.84 -14.09 -6.18
C LEU A 92 -4.79 -15.09 -6.84
N ASN A 93 -4.45 -16.37 -6.74
CA ASN A 93 -5.36 -17.45 -7.12
C ASN A 93 -6.37 -17.69 -5.98
N ASN A 94 -7.52 -18.28 -6.31
CA ASN A 94 -8.55 -18.72 -5.39
C ASN A 94 -8.06 -19.81 -4.43
N THR A 95 -7.00 -20.54 -4.79
CA THR A 95 -6.37 -21.56 -3.93
C THR A 95 -5.63 -20.97 -2.71
N ILE A 96 -5.26 -19.69 -2.74
CA ILE A 96 -4.48 -19.05 -1.66
C ILE A 96 -5.40 -18.69 -0.50
N ILE A 97 -5.26 -19.34 0.65
CA ILE A 97 -6.09 -19.09 1.83
C ILE A 97 -5.75 -17.74 2.49
N ASP A 98 -6.72 -17.14 3.16
CA ASP A 98 -6.58 -15.79 3.72
C ASP A 98 -5.56 -15.75 4.88
N SER A 99 -5.49 -16.83 5.65
CA SER A 99 -4.48 -17.01 6.70
C SER A 99 -3.04 -17.06 6.17
N GLU A 100 -2.83 -17.30 4.87
CA GLU A 100 -1.49 -17.28 4.25
C GLU A 100 -1.03 -15.83 3.96
N LEU A 101 -1.96 -14.89 3.82
CA LEU A 101 -1.66 -13.52 3.44
C LEU A 101 -1.28 -12.66 4.65
N LEU A 102 -2.23 -12.48 5.57
CA LEU A 102 -2.05 -11.65 6.76
C LEU A 102 -2.73 -12.35 7.95
N PRO A 103 -2.09 -13.35 8.56
CA PRO A 103 -2.58 -13.95 9.80
C PRO A 103 -2.93 -12.88 10.84
N GLY A 104 -4.09 -13.02 11.47
CA GLY A 104 -4.59 -12.09 12.50
C GLY A 104 -5.45 -10.94 11.98
N PHE A 105 -5.54 -10.75 10.65
CA PHE A 105 -6.42 -9.77 10.04
C PHE A 105 -7.70 -10.42 9.50
N ASN A 106 -8.80 -9.67 9.55
CA ASN A 106 -10.02 -10.02 8.81
C ASN A 106 -9.84 -9.58 7.36
N ILE A 107 -9.76 -10.55 6.44
CA ILE A 107 -9.48 -10.30 5.03
C ILE A 107 -10.77 -10.33 4.22
N PHE A 108 -10.99 -9.28 3.43
CA PHE A 108 -12.06 -9.21 2.45
C PHE A 108 -11.45 -9.19 1.05
N ARG A 109 -11.80 -10.19 0.23
CA ARG A 109 -11.28 -10.37 -1.13
C ARG A 109 -12.40 -10.25 -2.15
N GLN A 110 -12.29 -9.25 -3.02
CA GLN A 110 -13.25 -9.03 -4.10
C GLN A 110 -13.10 -10.05 -5.23
N ASP A 111 -11.91 -10.61 -5.43
CA ASP A 111 -11.57 -11.55 -6.51
C ASP A 111 -12.20 -12.95 -6.36
N ARG A 112 -12.94 -13.20 -5.28
CA ARG A 112 -13.62 -14.47 -4.97
C ARG A 112 -15.14 -14.44 -5.12
N ILE A 113 -15.70 -13.29 -5.53
CA ILE A 113 -17.15 -13.07 -5.67
C ILE A 113 -17.53 -13.11 -7.14
#